data_AF-A0A2P4QLS3-F1
#
_entry.id   AF-A0A2P4QLS3-F1
#
_cell.length_a   1.000
_cell.length_b   1.000
_cell.length_c   1.000
_cell.angle_alpha   90.00
_cell.angle_beta   90.00
_cell.angle_gamma   90.00
#
_symmetry.space_group_name_H-M   'P 1'
#
loop_
_entity.id
_entity.type
_entity.pdbx_description
1 polymer ?
#
loop_
_entity_poly.entity_id
_entity_poly.type
_entity_poly.pdbx_seq_one_letter_code
_entity_poly.pdbx_strand_id
1 'polypeptide(L)'
;PEVLRRNPYTPASDIYSFSMIMWEFTSGKPPFNHEAHDHDLILSICEGKRPEIIKNTQKCYIDLMKKCWDSNPSNRPTITMLENIISEWIRCIDEYYRINSDGNPTF
;
A
#
# COMPACT_ATOMS: atom_id res chain seq x y z
N PRO A 1 -3.77 -11.17 -6.41
CA PRO A 1 -3.19 -12.44 -6.91
C PRO A 1 -4.23 -13.39 -7.50
N GLU A 2 -5.40 -13.44 -6.89
CA GLU A 2 -6.59 -14.16 -7.33
C GLU A 2 -7.02 -13.80 -8.77
N VAL A 3 -6.98 -12.51 -9.17
CA VAL A 3 -7.33 -12.08 -10.53
C VAL A 3 -6.35 -12.67 -11.56
N LEU A 4 -5.06 -12.71 -11.24
CA LEU A 4 -4.04 -13.35 -12.08
C LEU A 4 -4.26 -14.87 -12.23
N ARG A 5 -4.90 -15.50 -11.23
CA ARG A 5 -5.35 -16.90 -11.27
C ARG A 5 -6.69 -17.10 -11.98
N ARG A 6 -7.20 -16.08 -12.66
CA ARG A 6 -8.51 -16.07 -13.34
C ARG A 6 -9.73 -16.19 -12.41
N ASN A 7 -9.57 -15.89 -11.13
CA ASN A 7 -10.72 -15.68 -10.26
C ASN A 7 -11.39 -14.34 -10.55
N PRO A 8 -12.68 -14.17 -10.23
CA PRO A 8 -13.40 -12.92 -10.46
C PRO A 8 -12.75 -11.72 -9.78
N TYR A 9 -12.92 -10.56 -10.40
CA TYR A 9 -12.61 -9.28 -9.79
C TYR A 9 -13.54 -9.00 -8.60
N THR A 10 -13.00 -8.45 -7.53
CA THR A 10 -13.77 -8.10 -6.33
C THR A 10 -13.27 -6.78 -5.75
N PRO A 11 -14.05 -6.11 -4.87
CA PRO A 11 -13.54 -4.97 -4.11
C PRO A 11 -12.25 -5.25 -3.33
N ALA A 12 -12.05 -6.49 -2.86
CA ALA A 12 -10.79 -6.88 -2.22
C ALA A 12 -9.61 -6.88 -3.21
N SER A 13 -9.86 -7.10 -4.50
CA SER A 13 -8.87 -6.98 -5.57
C SER A 13 -8.47 -5.52 -5.82
N ASP A 14 -9.43 -4.57 -5.74
CA ASP A 14 -9.11 -3.12 -5.74
C ASP A 14 -8.16 -2.76 -4.60
N ILE A 15 -8.42 -3.27 -3.39
CA ILE A 15 -7.58 -3.01 -2.21
C ILE A 15 -6.15 -3.55 -2.40
N TYR A 16 -6.02 -4.71 -3.06
CA TYR A 16 -4.70 -5.21 -3.45
C TYR A 16 -4.01 -4.26 -4.42
N SER A 17 -4.69 -3.80 -5.46
CA SER A 17 -4.12 -2.84 -6.41
C SER A 17 -3.73 -1.52 -5.73
N PHE A 18 -4.53 -1.05 -4.77
CA PHE A 18 -4.22 0.14 -3.98
C PHE A 18 -2.91 0.00 -3.20
N SER A 19 -2.61 -1.20 -2.68
CA SER A 19 -1.33 -1.46 -2.01
C SER A 19 -0.11 -1.29 -2.93
N MET A 20 -0.28 -1.54 -4.24
CA MET A 20 0.79 -1.33 -5.23
C MET A 20 1.05 0.16 -5.43
N ILE A 21 0.00 0.99 -5.42
CA ILE A 21 0.09 2.46 -5.43
C ILE A 21 0.75 2.96 -4.14
N MET A 22 0.36 2.41 -2.98
CA MET A 22 1.02 2.72 -1.71
C MET A 22 2.51 2.42 -1.77
N TRP A 23 2.88 1.26 -2.32
CA TRP A 23 4.29 0.90 -2.50
C TRP A 23 5.02 1.86 -3.44
N GLU A 24 4.42 2.21 -4.57
CA GLU A 24 4.96 3.17 -5.54
C GLU A 24 5.23 4.54 -4.90
N PHE A 25 4.36 5.03 -4.01
CA PHE A 25 4.62 6.26 -3.25
C PHE A 25 5.86 6.18 -2.36
N THR A 26 6.15 5.01 -1.78
CA THR A 26 7.33 4.83 -0.92
C THR A 26 8.61 4.67 -1.72
N SER A 27 8.54 4.09 -2.92
CA SER A 27 9.72 3.76 -3.73
C SER A 27 10.05 4.81 -4.80
N GLY A 28 9.06 5.60 -5.21
CA GLY A 28 9.13 6.47 -6.39
C GLY A 28 9.29 5.70 -7.71
N LYS A 29 8.95 4.41 -7.74
CA LYS A 29 9.17 3.49 -8.86
C LYS A 29 7.98 2.57 -9.06
N PRO A 30 7.74 2.08 -10.30
CA PRO A 30 6.77 1.01 -10.54
C PRO A 30 7.12 -0.27 -9.75
N PRO A 31 6.12 -0.97 -9.19
CA PRO A 31 6.33 -2.28 -8.56
C PRO A 31 7.02 -3.25 -9.50
N PHE A 32 8.03 -3.97 -8.99
CA PHE A 32 8.81 -4.95 -9.76
C PHE A 32 9.58 -4.38 -10.98
N ASN A 33 9.88 -3.08 -11.00
CA ASN A 33 10.66 -2.39 -12.05
C ASN A 33 11.89 -3.18 -12.58
N HIS A 34 12.61 -3.88 -11.71
CA HIS A 34 13.84 -4.59 -12.09
C HIS A 34 13.60 -6.02 -12.60
N GLU A 35 12.35 -6.42 -12.83
CA GLU A 35 11.96 -7.76 -13.23
C GLU A 35 11.22 -7.73 -14.58
N ALA A 36 11.34 -8.82 -15.34
CA ALA A 36 10.54 -8.97 -16.54
C ALA A 36 9.06 -9.17 -16.16
N HIS A 37 8.17 -8.46 -16.85
CA HIS A 37 6.73 -8.58 -16.65
C HIS A 37 6.16 -9.76 -17.45
N ASP A 38 6.60 -10.96 -17.09
CA ASP A 38 6.29 -12.21 -17.78
C ASP A 38 5.47 -13.19 -16.91
N HIS A 39 5.30 -14.42 -17.43
CA HIS A 39 4.57 -15.47 -16.72
C HIS A 39 5.23 -15.88 -15.41
N ASP A 40 6.55 -15.82 -15.30
CA ASP A 40 7.28 -16.23 -14.10
C ASP A 40 7.05 -15.24 -12.96
N LEU A 41 7.01 -13.93 -13.27
CA LEU A 41 6.60 -12.92 -12.30
C LEU A 41 5.16 -13.11 -11.83
N ILE A 42 4.24 -13.40 -12.77
CA ILE A 42 2.83 -13.67 -12.43
C ILE A 42 2.72 -14.85 -11.45
N LEU A 43 3.43 -15.95 -11.71
CA LEU A 43 3.47 -17.13 -10.85
C LEU A 43 4.05 -16.78 -9.47
N SER A 44 5.16 -16.06 -9.44
CA SER A 44 5.81 -15.63 -8.19
C SER A 44 4.88 -14.77 -7.33
N ILE A 45 4.16 -13.80 -7.92
CA ILE A 45 3.18 -12.96 -7.21
C ILE A 45 2.05 -13.83 -6.64
N CYS A 46 1.59 -14.81 -7.44
CA CYS A 46 0.60 -15.77 -7.00
C CYS A 46 1.09 -16.54 -5.77
N GLU A 47 2.34 -16.98 -5.74
CA GLU A 47 2.97 -17.72 -4.65
C GLU A 47 3.32 -16.89 -3.41
N GLY A 48 3.12 -15.57 -3.46
CA GLY A 48 3.29 -14.70 -2.31
C GLY A 48 4.44 -13.71 -2.43
N LYS A 49 5.13 -13.65 -3.57
CA LYS A 49 6.12 -12.60 -3.84
C LYS A 49 5.48 -11.23 -3.69
N ARG A 50 6.20 -10.31 -3.04
CA ARG A 50 5.82 -8.91 -2.85
C ARG A 50 7.03 -8.02 -3.15
N PRO A 51 6.81 -6.75 -3.52
CA PRO A 51 7.88 -5.77 -3.62
C PRO A 51 8.65 -5.61 -2.31
N GLU A 52 9.94 -5.27 -2.39
CA GLU A 52 10.78 -5.04 -1.23
C GLU A 52 10.31 -3.84 -0.41
N ILE A 53 10.32 -3.95 0.92
CA ILE A 53 9.96 -2.83 1.79
C ILE A 53 11.07 -1.77 1.75
N ILE A 54 10.73 -0.57 1.31
CA ILE A 54 11.67 0.55 1.23
C ILE A 54 12.10 0.99 2.64
N LYS A 55 13.41 1.10 2.83
CA LYS A 55 14.01 1.55 4.09
C LYS A 55 13.46 2.93 4.48
N ASN A 56 13.26 3.16 5.78
CA ASN A 56 12.70 4.38 6.35
C ASN A 56 11.20 4.62 6.07
N THR A 57 10.50 3.69 5.40
CA THR A 57 9.03 3.73 5.36
C THR A 57 8.49 3.56 6.79
N GLN A 58 7.54 4.41 7.19
CA GLN A 58 6.97 4.38 8.53
C GLN A 58 6.24 3.05 8.79
N LYS A 59 6.41 2.48 10.00
CA LYS A 59 5.84 1.17 10.37
C LYS A 59 4.32 1.07 10.16
N CYS A 60 3.55 2.10 10.53
CA CYS A 60 2.10 2.09 10.34
C CYS A 60 1.70 1.98 8.86
N TYR A 61 2.48 2.61 7.97
CA TYR A 61 2.28 2.56 6.53
C TYR A 61 2.62 1.17 5.98
N ILE A 62 3.74 0.59 6.42
CA ILE A 62 4.14 -0.79 6.07
C ILE A 62 3.06 -1.78 6.49
N ASP A 63 2.57 -1.67 7.73
CA ASP A 63 1.59 -2.60 8.28
C ASP A 63 0.26 -2.51 7.51
N LEU A 64 -0.20 -1.30 7.18
CA LEU A 64 -1.40 -1.09 6.37
C LEU A 64 -1.24 -1.62 4.94
N MET A 65 -0.13 -1.26 4.27
CA MET A 65 0.19 -1.73 2.93
C MET A 65 0.24 -3.26 2.89
N LYS A 66 0.86 -3.89 3.91
CA LYS A 66 0.92 -5.34 4.03
C LYS A 66 -0.45 -5.99 4.20
N LYS A 67 -1.33 -5.35 4.95
CA LYS A 67 -2.71 -5.83 5.11
C LYS A 67 -3.49 -5.73 3.80
N CYS A 68 -3.29 -4.65 3.03
CA CYS A 68 -3.94 -4.47 1.74
C CYS A 68 -3.48 -5.49 0.69
N TRP A 69 -2.22 -5.93 0.71
CA TRP A 69 -1.69 -6.89 -0.25
C TRP A 69 -1.69 -8.36 0.22
N ASP A 70 -2.48 -8.68 1.24
CA ASP A 70 -2.58 -10.05 1.77
C ASP A 70 -2.98 -11.02 0.64
N SER A 71 -2.37 -12.22 0.64
CA SER A 71 -2.68 -13.26 -0.33
C SER A 71 -4.13 -13.73 -0.22
N ASN A 72 -4.70 -13.75 0.99
CA ASN A 72 -6.11 -14.03 1.23
C ASN A 72 -6.94 -12.73 1.10
N PRO A 73 -7.84 -12.62 0.12
CA PRO A 73 -8.69 -11.44 -0.04
C PRO A 73 -9.53 -11.10 1.20
N SER A 74 -9.93 -12.09 2.01
CA SER A 74 -10.73 -11.87 3.22
C SER A 74 -9.98 -11.19 4.37
N ASN A 75 -8.63 -11.21 4.35
CA ASN A 75 -7.82 -10.53 5.35
C ASN A 75 -7.63 -9.03 5.06
N ARG A 76 -7.93 -8.61 3.82
CA ARG A 76 -7.75 -7.23 3.36
C ARG A 76 -8.81 -6.33 4.00
N PRO A 77 -8.47 -5.06 4.33
CA PRO A 77 -9.46 -4.12 4.85
C PRO A 77 -10.51 -3.81 3.78
N THR A 78 -11.68 -3.35 4.21
CA THR A 78 -12.64 -2.73 3.29
C THR A 78 -12.17 -1.32 2.91
N ILE A 79 -12.73 -0.77 1.84
CA ILE A 79 -12.44 0.63 1.44
C ILE A 79 -12.78 1.63 2.55
N THR A 80 -13.86 1.40 3.30
CA THR A 80 -14.26 2.25 4.43
C THR A 80 -13.25 2.17 5.57
N MET A 81 -12.72 0.99 5.89
CA MET A 81 -11.68 0.87 6.92
C MET A 81 -10.39 1.58 6.48
N LEU A 82 -10.03 1.44 5.20
CA LEU A 82 -8.84 2.07 4.63
C LEU A 82 -8.95 3.60 4.64
N GLU A 83 -10.09 4.13 4.20
CA GLU A 83 -10.40 5.56 4.21
C GLU A 83 -10.35 6.13 5.63
N ASN A 84 -11.04 5.51 6.59
CA ASN A 84 -10.98 5.92 7.99
C ASN A 84 -9.53 6.01 8.53
N ILE A 85 -8.69 5.01 8.26
CA ILE A 85 -7.30 4.99 8.73
C ILE A 85 -6.50 6.15 8.12
N ILE A 86 -6.62 6.36 6.81
CA ILE A 86 -5.88 7.41 6.11
C ILE A 86 -6.37 8.80 6.53
N SER A 87 -7.69 8.99 6.65
CA SER A 87 -8.30 10.24 7.12
C SER A 87 -7.83 10.60 8.54
N GLU A 88 -7.73 9.62 9.44
CA GLU A 88 -7.19 9.83 10.79
C GLU A 88 -5.70 10.21 10.77
N TRP A 89 -4.89 9.63 9.86
CA TRP A 89 -3.50 10.03 9.72
C TRP A 89 -3.35 11.47 9.23
N ILE A 90 -4.14 11.86 8.21
CA ILE A 90 -4.14 13.22 7.68
C ILE A 90 -4.54 14.20 8.79
N ARG A 91 -5.61 13.91 9.54
CA ARG A 91 -6.05 14.73 10.68
C ARG A 91 -4.94 14.93 11.72
N CYS A 92 -4.26 13.84 12.12
CA CYS A 92 -3.15 13.92 13.07
C CYS A 92 -1.97 14.74 12.56
N ILE A 93 -1.64 14.62 11.26
CA ILE A 93 -0.57 15.39 10.62
C ILE A 93 -0.93 16.88 10.57
N ASP A 94 -2.15 17.21 10.17
CA ASP A 94 -2.65 18.59 10.11
C ASP A 94 -2.67 19.24 11.50
N GLU A 95 -3.13 18.50 12.52
CA GLU A 95 -3.09 18.94 13.91
C GLU A 95 -1.66 19.19 14.40
N TYR A 96 -0.72 18.30 14.07
CA TYR A 96 0.69 18.47 14.40
C TYR A 96 1.25 19.75 13.77
N TYR A 97 1.04 19.97 12.48
CA TYR A 97 1.55 21.18 11.82
C TYR A 97 0.88 22.45 12.36
N ARG A 98 -0.43 22.43 12.62
CA ARG A 98 -1.15 23.57 13.20
C ARG A 98 -0.62 23.96 14.58
N ILE A 99 -0.29 22.99 15.44
CA ILE A 99 0.24 23.26 16.78
C ILE A 99 1.69 23.76 16.72
N ASN A 100 2.48 23.27 15.76
CA ASN A 100 3.90 23.60 15.66
C ASN A 100 4.21 24.77 14.71
N SER A 101 3.21 25.28 13.98
CA SER A 101 3.36 26.46 13.10
C SER A 101 3.42 27.80 13.85
N ASP A 102 3.17 27.82 15.17
CA ASP A 102 3.19 29.04 16.00
C ASP A 102 4.61 29.47 16.45
N GLY A 103 5.68 29.02 15.77
CA GLY A 103 7.06 29.43 16.09
C GLY A 103 8.09 29.13 15.01
N ASN A 104 8.20 30.04 14.04
CA ASN A 104 9.19 30.14 12.95
C ASN A 104 9.06 29.19 11.74
N PRO A 105 8.71 29.72 10.55
CA PRO A 105 9.03 29.05 9.29
C PRO A 105 10.52 29.29 8.97
N THR A 106 11.32 28.23 9.02
CA THR A 106 12.63 28.21 8.35
C THR A 106 12.54 27.25 7.17
N PHE A 107 12.44 27.83 5.97
CA PHE A 107 13.02 27.26 4.76
C PHE A 107 14.39 27.90 4.56
#